data_AF-A0A7J3QZW6-F1
#
_entry.id   AF-A0A7J3QZW6-F1
#
_cell.length_a   1.000
_cell.length_b   1.000
_cell.length_c   1.000
_cell.angle_alpha   90.00
_cell.angle_beta   90.00
_cell.angle_gamma   90.00
#
_symmetry.space_group_name_H-M   'P 1'
#
loop_
_entity.id
_entity.type
_entity.pdbx_description
1 polymer ?
#
loop_
_entity_poly.entity_id
_entity_poly.type
_entity_poly.pdbx_seq_one_letter_code
_entity_poly.pdbx_strand_id
1 'polypeptide(L)'
;MSGEPSTEVGGKPEKLSLDGEASFQFHAAYLVYSELFDAAKSEDERKELNQNLLALKQNQIDCETFYRNIARYRKTVPAQRLDRVFFETQRKKDWRMKTQRQERMKRHKR
;
A
#
# COMPACT_ATOMS: atom_id res chain seq x y z
N MET A 1 -22.96 30.71 -21.90
CA MET A 1 -23.28 29.36 -22.38
C MET A 1 -22.18 28.90 -23.31
N SER A 2 -21.25 28.10 -22.81
CA SER A 2 -20.37 27.26 -23.64
C SER A 2 -20.02 26.05 -22.78
N GLY A 3 -20.72 24.94 -23.05
CA GLY A 3 -20.40 23.65 -22.45
C GLY A 3 -19.18 23.08 -23.14
N GLU A 4 -18.19 22.67 -22.36
CA GLU A 4 -17.11 21.85 -22.85
C GLU A 4 -17.52 20.37 -22.75
N PRO A 5 -17.31 19.58 -23.82
CA PRO A 5 -17.87 18.25 -23.95
C PRO A 5 -17.14 17.23 -23.07
N SER A 6 -17.94 16.48 -22.31
CA SER A 6 -17.59 15.25 -21.62
C SER A 6 -16.72 14.36 -22.50
N THR A 7 -15.49 14.11 -22.07
CA THR A 7 -14.64 13.10 -22.69
C THR A 7 -15.08 11.73 -22.16
N GLU A 8 -16.15 11.20 -22.76
CA GLU A 8 -16.53 9.80 -22.65
C GLU A 8 -15.57 8.99 -23.54
N VAL A 9 -14.40 8.62 -23.00
CA VAL A 9 -13.50 7.70 -23.69
C VAL A 9 -13.88 6.29 -23.27
N GLY A 10 -14.47 5.54 -24.20
CA GLY A 10 -14.61 4.08 -24.14
C GLY A 10 -13.23 3.39 -24.26
N GLY A 11 -12.34 3.71 -23.34
CA GLY A 11 -11.04 3.10 -23.13
C GLY A 11 -10.99 2.55 -21.72
N LYS A 12 -10.17 1.52 -21.52
CA LYS A 12 -9.90 0.89 -20.22
C LYS A 12 -9.97 1.93 -19.11
N PRO A 13 -10.75 1.70 -18.03
CA PRO A 13 -10.90 2.68 -16.97
C PRO A 13 -9.52 3.15 -16.54
N GLU A 14 -9.32 4.47 -16.62
CA GLU A 14 -8.05 5.11 -16.34
C GLU A 14 -7.97 5.46 -14.85
N LYS A 15 -6.75 5.47 -14.32
CA LYS A 15 -6.50 5.70 -12.90
C LYS A 15 -6.80 7.15 -12.57
N LEU A 16 -7.65 7.39 -11.58
CA LEU A 16 -7.97 8.74 -11.14
C LEU A 16 -6.72 9.35 -10.48
N SER A 17 -6.21 10.44 -11.05
CA SER A 17 -5.15 11.24 -10.44
C SER A 17 -5.80 12.43 -9.73
N LEU A 18 -5.66 12.49 -8.40
CA LEU A 18 -6.31 13.50 -7.59
C LEU A 18 -5.25 14.41 -6.97
N ASP A 19 -4.90 15.45 -7.71
CA ASP A 19 -4.12 16.58 -7.18
C ASP A 19 -5.06 17.54 -6.47
N GLY A 20 -4.92 17.63 -5.15
CA GLY A 20 -5.68 18.55 -4.31
C GLY A 20 -5.28 18.46 -2.84
N GLU A 21 -5.75 19.42 -2.04
CA GLU A 21 -5.60 19.42 -0.58
C GLU A 21 -6.41 18.28 0.04
N ALA A 22 -5.88 17.07 -0.04
CA ALA A 22 -6.48 15.88 0.51
C ALA A 22 -6.11 15.73 1.99
N SER A 23 -7.08 15.35 2.82
CA SER A 23 -6.79 14.91 4.19
C SER A 23 -5.84 13.71 4.17
N PHE A 24 -5.05 13.54 5.25
CA PHE A 24 -4.18 12.36 5.38
C PHE A 24 -4.94 11.04 5.20
N GLN A 25 -6.18 10.98 5.70
CA GLN A 25 -7.04 9.80 5.55
C GLN A 25 -7.38 9.52 4.08
N PHE A 26 -7.69 10.58 3.31
CA PHE A 26 -7.92 10.45 1.88
C PHE A 26 -6.67 9.98 1.15
N HIS A 27 -5.50 10.52 1.49
CA HIS A 27 -4.25 10.08 0.88
C HIS A 27 -3.96 8.60 1.17
N ALA A 28 -4.16 8.15 2.42
CA ALA A 28 -4.03 6.74 2.77
C ALA A 28 -5.02 5.85 1.99
N ALA A 29 -6.27 6.29 1.83
CA ALA A 29 -7.27 5.60 1.02
C ALA A 29 -6.87 5.55 -0.46
N TYR A 30 -6.29 6.64 -0.98
CA TYR A 30 -5.81 6.74 -2.36
C TYR A 30 -4.68 5.76 -2.65
N LEU A 31 -3.71 5.61 -1.74
CA LEU A 31 -2.63 4.63 -1.88
C LEU A 31 -3.16 3.21 -2.03
N VAL A 32 -4.15 2.85 -1.20
CA VAL A 32 -4.78 1.54 -1.25
C VAL A 32 -5.58 1.37 -2.54
N TYR A 33 -6.33 2.39 -2.96
CA TYR A 33 -7.02 2.39 -4.25
C TYR A 33 -6.03 2.17 -5.40
N SER A 34 -4.90 2.86 -5.39
CA SER A 34 -3.85 2.76 -6.41
C SER A 34 -3.33 1.33 -6.53
N GLU A 35 -2.97 0.70 -5.41
CA GLU A 35 -2.52 -0.69 -5.38
C GLU A 35 -3.58 -1.66 -5.92
N LEU A 36 -4.84 -1.49 -5.48
CA LEU A 36 -5.94 -2.35 -5.93
C LEU A 36 -6.27 -2.16 -7.40
N PHE A 37 -6.18 -0.94 -7.91
CA PHE A 37 -6.44 -0.61 -9.30
C PHE A 37 -5.40 -1.24 -10.23
N ASP A 38 -4.13 -1.19 -9.82
CA ASP A 38 -3.02 -1.79 -10.55
C ASP A 38 -3.11 -3.34 -10.52
N ALA A 39 -3.65 -3.92 -9.44
CA ALA A 39 -3.88 -5.36 -9.31
C ALA A 39 -5.16 -5.89 -9.98
N ALA A 40 -6.15 -5.01 -10.24
CA ALA A 40 -7.44 -5.40 -10.79
C ALA A 40 -7.30 -5.94 -12.22
N LYS A 41 -7.94 -7.09 -12.47
CA LYS A 41 -7.89 -7.81 -13.76
C LYS A 41 -9.09 -7.49 -14.64
N SER A 42 -10.24 -7.19 -14.04
CA SER A 42 -11.46 -6.83 -14.76
C SER A 42 -11.62 -5.31 -14.88
N GLU A 43 -12.16 -4.87 -16.00
CA GLU A 43 -12.54 -3.47 -16.19
C GLU A 43 -13.70 -3.07 -15.25
N ASP A 44 -14.58 -4.01 -14.91
CA ASP A 44 -15.68 -3.75 -13.98
C ASP A 44 -15.18 -3.48 -12.56
N GLU A 45 -14.15 -4.22 -12.11
CA GLU A 45 -13.51 -4.00 -10.81
C GLU A 45 -12.90 -2.59 -10.73
N ARG A 46 -12.23 -2.15 -11.80
CA ARG A 46 -11.64 -0.80 -11.88
C ARG A 46 -12.71 0.29 -11.89
N LYS A 47 -13.85 0.08 -12.56
CA LYS A 47 -14.99 1.00 -12.52
C LYS A 47 -15.57 1.13 -11.12
N GLU A 48 -15.79 0.02 -10.42
CA GLU A 48 -16.29 0.03 -9.04
C GLU A 48 -15.30 0.72 -8.08
N LEU A 49 -13.99 0.52 -8.24
CA LEU A 49 -12.96 1.21 -7.46
C LEU A 49 -12.98 2.72 -7.70
N ASN A 50 -13.13 3.17 -8.96
CA ASN A 50 -13.23 4.58 -9.32
C ASN A 50 -14.47 5.23 -8.69
N GLN A 51 -15.62 4.54 -8.72
CA GLN A 51 -16.86 5.02 -8.10
C GLN A 51 -16.71 5.18 -6.58
N ASN A 52 -16.10 4.20 -5.90
CA ASN A 52 -15.86 4.29 -4.47
C ASN A 52 -14.92 5.45 -4.10
N LEU A 53 -13.86 5.68 -4.87
CA LEU A 53 -12.94 6.79 -4.64
C LEU A 53 -13.62 8.16 -4.86
N LEU A 54 -14.46 8.28 -5.88
CA LEU A 54 -15.24 9.49 -6.14
C LEU A 54 -16.25 9.77 -5.03
N ALA A 55 -16.97 8.74 -4.56
CA ALA A 55 -17.89 8.86 -3.43
C ALA A 55 -17.16 9.33 -2.16
N LEU A 56 -15.94 8.83 -1.92
CA LEU A 56 -15.11 9.28 -0.80
C LEU A 56 -14.68 10.75 -0.96
N LYS A 57 -14.27 11.17 -2.16
CA LYS A 57 -13.88 12.57 -2.44
C LYS A 57 -15.05 13.54 -2.26
N GLN A 58 -16.26 13.11 -2.62
CA GLN A 58 -17.48 13.91 -2.48
C GLN A 58 -18.08 13.84 -1.07
N ASN A 59 -17.39 13.20 -0.11
CA ASN A 59 -17.88 12.96 1.25
C ASN A 59 -19.26 12.28 1.29
N GLN A 60 -19.61 11.48 0.28
CA GLN A 60 -20.84 10.68 0.27
C GLN A 60 -20.70 9.40 1.09
N ILE A 61 -19.47 8.92 1.26
CA ILE A 61 -19.14 7.77 2.08
C ILE A 61 -18.01 8.12 3.05
N ASP A 62 -18.07 7.53 4.24
CA ASP A 62 -16.99 7.64 5.21
C ASP A 62 -15.80 6.74 4.85
N CYS A 63 -14.63 7.07 5.41
CA CYS A 63 -13.42 6.27 5.25
C CYS A 63 -13.61 4.80 5.67
N GLU A 64 -14.38 4.54 6.73
CA GLU A 64 -14.68 3.18 7.19
C GLU A 64 -15.47 2.40 6.13
N THR A 65 -16.51 3.01 5.57
CA THR A 65 -17.34 2.43 4.51
C THR A 65 -16.53 2.17 3.26
N PHE A 66 -15.64 3.10 2.88
CA PHE A 66 -14.69 2.89 1.79
C PHE A 66 -13.87 1.61 2.02
N TYR A 67 -13.21 1.47 3.18
CA TYR A 67 -12.41 0.28 3.49
C TYR A 67 -13.22 -1.01 3.51
N ARG A 68 -14.48 -0.99 3.94
CA ARG A 68 -15.38 -2.15 3.86
C ARG A 68 -15.68 -2.54 2.42
N ASN A 69 -15.96 -1.57 1.55
CA ASN A 69 -16.28 -1.82 0.14
C ASN A 69 -15.09 -2.39 -0.62
N ILE A 70 -13.87 -1.92 -0.33
CA ILE A 70 -12.66 -2.37 -1.03
C ILE A 70 -12.05 -3.66 -0.44
N ALA A 71 -12.48 -4.10 0.75
CA ALA A 71 -11.96 -5.29 1.41
C ALA A 71 -12.11 -6.57 0.56
N ARG A 72 -13.12 -6.63 -0.32
CA ARG A 72 -13.31 -7.76 -1.25
C ARG A 72 -12.16 -7.92 -2.25
N TYR A 73 -11.57 -6.81 -2.71
CA TYR A 73 -10.45 -6.83 -3.66
C TYR A 73 -9.10 -7.03 -2.98
N ARG A 74 -8.98 -6.71 -1.68
CA ARG A 74 -7.72 -6.96 -0.94
C ARG A 74 -7.34 -8.45 -0.84
N LYS A 75 -8.32 -9.36 -0.92
CA LYS A 75 -8.05 -10.81 -0.88
C LYS A 75 -7.37 -11.34 -2.14
N THR A 76 -7.48 -10.62 -3.26
CA THR A 76 -6.86 -11.03 -4.54
C THR A 76 -5.40 -10.57 -4.63
N VAL A 77 -5.03 -9.54 -3.88
CA VAL A 77 -3.64 -9.11 -3.73
C VAL A 77 -2.98 -10.02 -2.69
N PRO A 78 -1.94 -10.79 -3.05
CA PRO A 78 -1.19 -11.55 -2.06
C PRO A 78 -0.63 -10.54 -1.05
N ALA A 79 -1.10 -10.62 0.20
CA ALA A 79 -0.58 -9.78 1.26
C ALA A 79 0.94 -9.93 1.27
N GLN A 80 1.65 -8.84 1.01
CA GLN A 80 3.09 -8.78 1.25
C GLN A 80 3.24 -9.10 2.73
N ARG A 81 3.68 -10.33 3.02
CA ARG A 81 3.92 -10.74 4.40
C ARG A 81 4.93 -9.72 4.92
N LEU A 82 4.51 -8.90 5.87
CA LEU A 82 5.43 -8.10 6.65
C LEU A 82 6.29 -9.13 7.37
N ASP A 83 7.41 -9.50 6.75
CA ASP A 83 8.39 -10.38 7.34
C ASP A 83 8.77 -9.71 8.64
N ARG A 84 8.31 -10.32 9.73
CA ARG A 84 8.45 -9.76 11.06
C ARG A 84 9.94 -9.71 11.32
N VAL A 85 10.53 -8.52 11.24
CA VAL A 85 11.95 -8.34 11.47
C VAL A 85 12.19 -8.62 12.95
N PHE A 86 12.70 -9.82 13.24
CA PHE A 86 13.10 -10.17 14.59
C PHE A 86 14.47 -9.56 14.85
N PHE A 87 14.52 -8.57 15.75
CA PHE A 87 15.78 -8.08 16.28
C PHE A 87 16.31 -9.09 17.30
N GLU A 88 17.33 -9.85 16.92
CA GLU A 88 18.04 -10.72 17.85
C GLU A 88 18.94 -9.86 18.74
N THR A 89 18.67 -9.86 20.05
CA THR A 89 19.50 -9.14 21.02
C THR A 89 20.51 -10.10 21.64
N GLN A 90 21.74 -9.62 21.86
CA GLN A 90 22.80 -10.41 22.49
C GLN A 90 23.21 -9.77 23.82
N ARG A 91 23.41 -10.58 24.87
CA ARG A 91 23.97 -10.10 26.14
C ARG A 91 25.40 -9.61 25.93
N LYS A 92 25.75 -8.47 26.53
CA LYS A 92 27.09 -7.87 26.44
C LYS A 92 28.24 -8.84 26.77
N LYS A 93 28.02 -9.75 27.74
CA LYS A 93 29.00 -10.78 28.13
C LYS A 93 29.27 -11.76 26.99
N ASP A 94 28.23 -12.22 26.30
CA ASP A 94 28.33 -13.20 25.22
C ASP A 94 29.02 -12.60 24.00
N TRP A 95 28.70 -11.33 23.70
CA TRP A 95 29.41 -10.56 22.68
C TRP A 95 30.91 -10.48 22.98
N ARG A 96 31.31 -10.11 24.21
CA ARG A 96 32.73 -10.03 24.61
C ARG A 96 33.45 -11.37 24.47
N MET A 97 32.83 -12.46 24.92
CA MET A 97 33.40 -13.81 24.81
C MET A 97 33.59 -14.23 23.36
N LYS A 98 32.60 -13.97 22.50
CA LYS A 98 32.66 -14.25 21.06
C LYS A 98 33.80 -13.46 20.39
N THR A 99 33.92 -12.17 20.68
CA THR A 99 34.97 -11.31 20.14
C THR A 99 36.36 -11.78 20.59
N GLN A 100 36.55 -12.04 21.88
CA GLN A 100 37.85 -12.52 22.41
C GLN A 100 38.25 -13.87 21.78
N ARG A 101 37.29 -14.78 21.59
CA ARG A 101 37.53 -16.05 20.90
C ARG A 101 37.93 -15.82 19.44
N GLN A 102 37.24 -14.94 18.73
CA GLN A 102 37.57 -14.60 17.34
C GLN A 102 38.96 -13.97 17.21
N GLU A 103 39.34 -13.06 18.13
CA GLU A 103 40.67 -12.48 18.17
C GLU A 103 41.76 -13.53 18.40
N ARG A 104 41.54 -14.46 19.35
CA ARG A 104 42.49 -15.58 19.58
C ARG A 104 42.63 -16.44 18.33
N MET A 105 41.51 -16.80 17.69
CA MET A 105 41.54 -17.56 16.43
C MET A 105 42.29 -16.82 15.33
N LYS A 106 42.10 -15.49 15.19
CA LYS A 106 42.87 -14.68 14.22
C LYS A 106 44.37 -14.68 14.52
N ARG A 107 44.76 -14.61 15.80
CA ARG A 107 46.18 -14.60 16.21
C ARG A 107 46.86 -15.95 16.01
N HIS A 108 46.12 -17.05 16.19
CA HIS A 108 46.67 -18.41 16.18
C HIS A 108 46.29 -19.23 14.94
N LYS A 109 45.52 -18.69 13.99
CA LYS A 109 45.39 -19.25 12.64
C LYS A 109 46.71 -19.00 11.89
N ARG A 110 47.63 -19.94 12.00
CA ARG A 110 48.58 -20.25 10.93
C ARG A 110 47.96 -21.31 10.02
#